data_AF-A0A9X7Z836-F1
#
_entry.id   AF-A0A9X7Z836-F1
#
_cell.length_a   1.000
_cell.length_b   1.000
_cell.length_c   1.000
_cell.angle_alpha   90.00
_cell.angle_beta   90.00
_cell.angle_gamma   90.00
#
_symmetry.space_group_name_H-M   'P 1'
#
loop_
_entity.id
_entity.type
_entity.pdbx_description
1 polymer ?
#
loop_
_entity_poly.entity_id
_entity_poly.type
_entity_poly.pdbx_seq_one_letter_code
_entity_poly.pdbx_strand_id
1 'polypeptide(L)' 'MGYYNAMAILFHLSPGSPVSIWFDNSGFIATYFQFANDHQAAFSGGGLDGGLTYINISDLRAIKVGH' A
#
# COMPACT_ATOMS: atom_id res chain seq x y z
N MET A 1 12.54 8.98 -17.06
CA MET A 1 11.51 8.01 -16.63
C MET A 1 11.24 8.29 -15.16
N GLY A 2 10.08 8.86 -14.82
CA GLY A 2 9.78 9.24 -13.46
C GLY A 2 9.46 8.01 -12.62
N TYR A 3 10.38 7.63 -11.72
CA TYR A 3 10.06 6.71 -10.64
C TYR A 3 9.12 7.45 -9.71
N TYR A 4 7.80 7.26 -9.86
CA TYR A 4 6.88 7.69 -8.82
C TYR A 4 7.24 6.90 -7.57
N ASN A 5 7.82 7.58 -6.59
CA ASN A 5 8.10 7.02 -5.28
C ASN A 5 6.76 6.49 -4.72
N ALA A 6 6.76 5.33 -4.05
CA ALA A 6 5.56 4.73 -3.48
C ALA A 6 4.75 5.74 -2.65
N MET A 7 5.44 6.64 -1.95
CA MET A 7 4.84 7.79 -1.27
C MET A 7 3.94 8.62 -2.19
N ALA A 8 4.48 9.11 -3.31
CA ALA A 8 3.72 9.94 -4.24
C ALA A 8 2.46 9.23 -4.75
N ILE A 9 2.54 7.92 -5.02
CA ILE A 9 1.36 7.15 -5.45
C ILE A 9 0.32 7.10 -4.34
N LEU A 10 0.72 6.77 -3.11
CA LEU A 10 -0.19 6.64 -1.96
C LEU A 10 -0.97 7.92 -1.67
N PHE A 11 -0.33 9.09 -1.79
CA PHE A 11 -0.99 10.39 -1.58
C PHE A 11 -2.00 10.77 -2.67
N HIS A 12 -2.05 10.04 -3.79
CA HIS A 12 -3.05 10.23 -4.86
C HIS A 12 -4.18 9.20 -4.83
N LEU A 13 -4.14 8.22 -3.92
CA LEU A 13 -5.18 7.20 -3.81
C LEU A 13 -6.33 7.66 -2.91
N SER A 14 -7.54 7.27 -3.27
CA SER A 14 -8.72 7.41 -2.41
C SER A 14 -8.82 6.24 -1.43
N PRO A 15 -9.33 6.43 -0.20
CA PRO A 15 -9.65 5.32 0.69
C PRO A 15 -10.54 4.27 0.00
N GLY A 16 -10.22 2.99 0.17
CA GLY A 16 -10.84 1.87 -0.53
C GLY A 16 -10.25 1.55 -1.92
N SER A 17 -9.24 2.28 -2.41
CA SER A 17 -8.62 1.97 -3.71
C SER A 17 -7.98 0.58 -3.68
N PRO A 18 -8.29 -0.31 -4.66
CA PRO A 18 -7.64 -1.60 -4.75
C PRO A 18 -6.18 -1.45 -5.18
N VAL A 19 -5.28 -2.05 -4.41
CA VAL A 19 -3.84 -2.03 -4.65
C VAL A 19 -3.23 -3.41 -4.42
N SER A 20 -2.05 -3.65 -4.98
CA SER A 20 -1.18 -4.74 -4.57
C SER A 20 0.13 -4.16 -4.07
N ILE A 21 0.53 -4.53 -2.86
CA ILE A 21 1.74 -4.00 -2.21
C ILE A 21 2.77 -5.10 -2.03
N TRP A 22 4.04 -4.74 -2.13
CA TRP A 22 5.17 -5.62 -1.85
C TRP A 22 6.08 -4.95 -0.82
N PHE A 23 6.19 -5.55 0.37
CA PHE A 23 6.99 -5.02 1.48
C PHE A 23 7.84 -6.08 2.19
N ASP A 24 7.57 -7.37 1.98
CA ASP A 24 8.32 -8.46 2.59
C ASP A 24 8.76 -9.52 1.54
N ASN A 25 9.13 -10.72 1.99
CA ASN A 25 9.56 -11.80 1.10
C ASN A 25 8.40 -12.62 0.52
N SER A 26 7.14 -12.29 0.81
CA SER A 26 5.96 -13.00 0.30
C SER A 26 5.56 -12.59 -1.13
N GLY A 27 6.08 -11.45 -1.62
CA GLY A 27 5.73 -10.89 -2.91
C GLY A 27 4.58 -9.88 -2.81
N PHE A 28 3.73 -9.83 -3.84
CA PHE A 28 2.58 -8.92 -3.86
C PHE A 28 1.41 -9.47 -3.05
N ILE A 29 0.88 -8.63 -2.16
CA ILE A 29 -0.34 -8.88 -1.39
C ILE A 29 -1.44 -7.95 -1.91
N ALA A 30 -2.57 -8.51 -2.30
CA ALA A 30 -3.76 -7.74 -2.70
C ALA A 30 -4.44 -7.15 -1.47
N THR A 31 -4.72 -5.86 -1.50
CA THR A 31 -5.30 -5.11 -0.38
C THR A 31 -6.00 -3.84 -0.83
N TYR A 32 -6.56 -3.08 0.10
CA TYR A 32 -7.21 -1.80 -0.15
C TYR A 32 -6.50 -0.69 0.61
N PHE A 33 -6.13 0.38 -0.08
CA PHE A 33 -5.55 1.56 0.55
C PHE A 33 -6.59 2.25 1.45
N GLN A 34 -6.17 2.73 2.63
CA GLN A 34 -7.05 3.48 3.54
C GLN A 34 -6.58 4.91 3.73
N PHE A 35 -5.35 5.12 4.17
CA PHE A 35 -4.73 6.44 4.27
C PHE A 35 -3.21 6.31 4.32
N ALA A 36 -2.51 7.41 4.05
CA ALA A 36 -1.07 7.53 4.27
C ALA A 36 -0.77 8.84 5.00
N ASN A 37 0.30 8.81 5.79
CA ASN A 37 0.96 9.98 6.35
C ASN A 37 2.42 10.00 5.91
N ASP A 38 3.23 10.89 6.49
CA ASP A 38 4.63 11.09 6.11
C ASP A 38 5.50 9.84 6.19
N HIS A 39 5.15 8.87 7.04
CA HIS A 39 6.01 7.71 7.33
C HIS A 39 5.30 6.36 7.14
N GLN A 40 3.97 6.32 7.21
CA GLN A 40 3.19 5.08 7.24
C GLN A 40 1.99 5.14 6.31
N ALA A 41 1.65 3.97 5.77
CA ALA A 41 0.42 3.75 5.04
C ALA A 41 -0.40 2.64 5.72
N ALA A 42 -1.71 2.87 5.79
CA ALA A 42 -2.68 1.92 6.29
C ALA A 42 -3.40 1.23 5.13
N PHE A 43 -3.51 -0.09 5.20
CA PHE A 43 -4.19 -0.92 4.23
C PHE A 43 -5.19 -1.83 4.94
N SER A 44 -6.27 -2.21 4.25
CA SER A 44 -7.28 -3.15 4.77
C SER A 44 -7.47 -4.33 3.85
N GLY A 45 -7.68 -5.51 4.45
CA GLY A 45 -8.06 -6.73 3.74
C GLY A 45 -6.93 -7.38 2.93
N GLY A 46 -6.75 -8.68 3.11
CA GLY A 46 -5.72 -9.48 2.42
C GLY A 46 -5.22 -10.69 3.23
N GLY A 47 -6.03 -11.24 4.14
CA GLY A 47 -5.70 -12.49 4.85
C GLY A 47 -5.82 -12.50 6.37
N LEU A 48 -6.19 -11.42 7.06
CA LEU A 48 -6.43 -11.43 8.52
C LEU A 48 -7.59 -10.50 8.90
N ASP A 49 -8.77 -11.10 9.09
CA ASP A 49 -9.89 -10.67 9.96
C ASP A 49 -10.16 -9.16 10.15
N GLY A 50 -10.32 -8.42 9.05
CA GLY A 50 -10.98 -7.10 9.06
C GLY A 50 -10.23 -5.94 9.72
N GLY A 51 -8.94 -6.12 10.03
CA GLY A 51 -8.10 -5.08 10.65
C GLY A 51 -7.39 -4.16 9.65
N LEU A 52 -6.83 -3.06 10.17
CA LEU A 52 -5.87 -2.22 9.45
C LEU A 52 -4.46 -2.75 9.63
N THR A 53 -3.74 -2.93 8.53
CA THR A 53 -2.31 -3.22 8.52
C THR A 53 -1.54 -1.93 8.25
N TYR A 54 -0.59 -1.61 9.12
CA TYR A 54 0.26 -0.42 9.02
C TYR A 54 1.64 -0.81 8.52
N ILE A 55 2.11 -0.15 7.46
CA ILE A 55 3.41 -0.42 6.83
C ILE A 55 4.17 0.89 6.74
N ASN A 56 5.46 0.89 7.14
CA ASN A 56 6.31 2.04 6.91
C ASN A 56 6.55 2.19 5.41
N ILE A 57 6.41 3.41 4.89
CA ILE A 57 6.57 3.68 3.46
C ILE A 57 7.98 3.36 2.98
N SER A 58 8.98 3.47 3.87
CA SER A 58 10.37 3.06 3.62
C SER A 58 10.53 1.56 3.32
N ASP A 59 9.61 0.74 3.80
CA ASP A 59 9.68 -0.72 3.68
C ASP A 59 8.93 -1.21 2.42
N LEU A 60 8.17 -0.33 1.75
CA LEU A 60 7.51 -0.64 0.49
C LEU A 60 8.54 -0.77 -0.64
N ARG A 61 8.65 -1.98 -1.16
CA ARG A 61 9.47 -2.30 -2.34
C ARG A 61 8.75 -1.91 -3.62
N ALA A 62 7.44 -2.13 -3.68
CA ALA A 62 6.61 -1.74 -4.82
C ALA A 62 5.13 -1.61 -4.45
N ILE A 63 4.41 -0.82 -5.24
CA ILE A 63 2.95 -0.72 -5.22
C ILE A 63 2.42 -0.77 -6.66
N LYS A 64 1.38 -1.59 -6.88
CA LYS A 64 0.60 -1.63 -8.11
C LYS A 64 -0.80 -1.09 -7.80
N VAL A 65 -1.27 -0.16 -8.63
CA VAL A 65 -2.62 0.43 -8.54
C VAL A 65 -3.53 -0.24 -9.56
N GLY A 66 -4.73 -0.64 -9.14
CA GLY A 66 -5.68 -1.34 -10.00
C GLY A 66 -5.40 -2.84 -10.11
N HIS A 67 -6.44 -3.59 -10.49
CA HIS A 67 -6.36 -5.02 -10.76
C HIS A 67 -5.74 -5.28 -12.13
#